data_AF-A0A382NWS1-F1
#
_entry.id   AF-A0A382NWS1-F1
#
_cell.length_a   1.000
_cell.length_b   1.000
_cell.length_c   1.000
_cell.angle_alpha   90.00
_cell.angle_beta   90.00
_cell.angle_gamma   90.00
#
_symmetry.space_group_name_H-M   'P 1'
#
loop_
_entity.id
_entity.type
_entity.pdbx_description
1 polymer ?
#
loop_
_entity_poly.entity_id
_entity_poly.type
_entity_poly.pdbx_seq_one_letter_code
_entity_poly.pdbx_strand_id
1 'polypeptide(L)'
;MKLVGVDVGGTFTDIIFADTETGRTEVNKVPTTPDDPSDGVSAAIRGLCSQFDVSPGDIDHLLHGTTIATNAILQHDGARTGMITTKNYRDILHIGRHQRPEHYSIMQEVPWQDRSLVRRQHRLTVAERIAPPTGDILQPLDENELRSAVTRLQNAGIESIAVCFLFSYLNPEHENRARE
;
A
#
# COMPACT_ATOMS: atom_id res chain seq x y z
N MET A 1 16.15 -3.78 28.38
CA MET A 1 15.24 -3.27 27.36
C MET A 1 13.85 -3.86 27.56
N LYS A 2 12.83 -3.03 27.53
CA LYS A 2 11.42 -3.41 27.59
C LYS A 2 10.80 -3.24 26.21
N LEU A 3 10.38 -4.35 25.61
CA LEU A 3 9.88 -4.44 24.25
C LEU A 3 8.41 -4.82 24.27
N VAL A 4 7.64 -4.22 23.37
CA VAL A 4 6.25 -4.63 23.10
C VAL A 4 6.11 -5.02 21.63
N GLY A 5 5.66 -6.24 21.38
CA GLY A 5 5.23 -6.69 20.06
C GLY A 5 3.71 -6.72 19.99
N VAL A 6 3.15 -6.26 18.87
CA VAL A 6 1.72 -6.27 18.59
C VAL A 6 1.49 -6.95 17.25
N ASP A 7 0.52 -7.86 17.19
CA ASP A 7 0.01 -8.42 15.94
C ASP A 7 -1.50 -8.20 15.85
N VAL A 8 -1.91 -7.32 14.94
CA VAL A 8 -3.32 -7.02 14.70
C VAL A 8 -3.88 -7.99 13.66
N GLY A 9 -4.67 -8.95 14.14
CA GLY A 9 -5.49 -9.84 13.32
C GLY A 9 -6.90 -9.29 13.08
N GLY A 10 -7.70 -10.01 12.28
CA GLY A 10 -9.10 -9.63 12.03
C GLY A 10 -10.05 -9.83 13.22
N THR A 11 -9.77 -10.80 14.09
CA THR A 11 -10.62 -11.10 15.26
C THR A 11 -10.01 -10.64 16.57
N PHE A 12 -8.70 -10.85 16.74
CA PHE A 12 -7.97 -10.52 17.96
C PHE A 12 -6.69 -9.78 17.63
N THR A 13 -6.27 -8.95 18.57
CA THR A 13 -4.96 -8.32 18.62
C THR A 13 -4.15 -9.01 19.70
N ASP A 14 -3.04 -9.63 19.29
CA ASP A 14 -2.11 -10.33 20.17
C ASP A 14 -0.98 -9.38 20.57
N ILE A 15 -0.65 -9.33 21.86
CA ILE A 15 0.41 -8.48 22.39
C ILE A 15 1.36 -9.30 23.25
N ILE A 16 2.65 -9.10 23.03
CA ILE A 16 3.73 -9.66 23.84
C ILE A 16 4.56 -8.52 24.45
N PHE A 17 4.83 -8.62 25.73
CA PHE A 17 5.82 -7.80 26.42
C PHE A 17 7.02 -8.67 26.76
N ALA A 18 8.22 -8.13 26.56
CA ALA A 18 9.47 -8.79 26.94
C ALA A 18 10.41 -7.78 27.62
N ASP A 19 10.87 -8.11 28.82
CA ASP A 19 11.94 -7.43 29.52
C ASP A 19 13.21 -8.27 29.44
N THR A 20 14.18 -7.78 28.67
CA THR A 20 15.43 -8.51 28.42
C THR A 20 16.38 -8.54 29.63
N GLU A 21 16.21 -7.64 30.59
CA GLU A 21 17.07 -7.59 31.78
C GLU A 21 16.61 -8.61 32.82
N THR A 22 15.31 -8.70 33.05
CA THR A 22 14.73 -9.64 34.01
C THR A 22 14.40 -10.99 33.40
N GLY A 23 14.32 -11.08 32.07
CA GLY A 23 13.83 -12.25 31.34
C GLY A 23 12.30 -12.42 31.39
N ARG A 24 11.57 -11.44 31.95
CA ARG A 24 10.12 -11.49 32.08
C ARG A 24 9.45 -11.38 30.72
N THR A 25 8.50 -12.27 30.44
CA THR A 25 7.67 -12.23 29.24
C THR A 25 6.21 -12.34 29.64
N GLU A 26 5.36 -11.48 29.08
CA GLU A 26 3.92 -11.48 29.34
C GLU A 26 3.18 -11.44 28.00
N VAL A 27 2.04 -12.12 27.91
CA VAL A 27 1.21 -12.15 26.71
C VAL A 27 -0.20 -11.74 27.07
N ASN A 28 -0.81 -10.93 26.22
CA ASN A 28 -2.21 -10.58 26.32
C ASN A 28 -2.89 -10.67 24.94
N LYS A 29 -4.19 -10.95 24.94
CA LYS A 29 -5.00 -11.06 23.73
C LYS A 29 -6.30 -10.32 23.96
N VAL A 30 -6.57 -9.34 23.11
CA VAL A 30 -7.83 -8.57 23.17
C VAL A 30 -8.60 -8.71 21.87
N PRO A 31 -9.93 -8.52 21.87
CA PRO A 31 -10.68 -8.37 20.63
C PRO A 31 -10.12 -7.24 19.76
N THR A 32 -10.01 -7.45 18.46
CA THR A 32 -9.68 -6.37 17.51
C THR A 32 -10.83 -5.39 17.45
N THR A 33 -10.52 -4.10 17.27
CA THR A 33 -11.50 -3.04 16.96
C THR A 33 -11.46 -2.81 15.45
N PRO A 34 -12.37 -3.39 14.65
CA PRO A 34 -12.21 -3.37 13.18
C PRO A 34 -12.41 -1.99 12.57
N ASP A 35 -13.27 -1.16 13.17
CA ASP A 35 -13.57 0.19 12.68
C ASP A 35 -12.37 1.14 12.85
N ASP A 36 -11.65 1.02 13.96
CA ASP A 36 -10.36 1.69 14.19
C ASP A 36 -9.40 0.77 14.97
N PRO A 37 -8.52 0.05 14.26
CA PRO A 37 -7.56 -0.84 14.88
C PRO A 37 -6.57 -0.15 15.84
N SER A 38 -6.36 1.15 15.67
CA SER A 38 -5.45 1.95 16.51
C SER A 38 -5.94 2.02 17.95
N ASP A 39 -7.27 2.09 18.13
CA ASP A 39 -7.91 2.08 19.45
C ASP A 39 -7.71 0.74 20.14
N GLY A 40 -7.89 -0.36 19.40
CA GLY A 40 -7.67 -1.72 19.91
C GLY A 40 -6.23 -1.93 20.40
N VAL A 41 -5.25 -1.51 19.61
CA VAL A 41 -3.82 -1.57 19.98
C VAL A 41 -3.54 -0.72 21.22
N SER A 42 -4.04 0.52 21.25
CA SER A 42 -3.82 1.44 22.37
C SER A 42 -4.41 0.91 23.67
N ALA A 43 -5.64 0.39 23.63
CA ALA A 43 -6.31 -0.20 24.79
C ALA A 43 -5.56 -1.45 25.30
N ALA A 44 -5.07 -2.27 24.39
CA ALA A 44 -4.36 -3.50 24.72
C ALA A 44 -2.99 -3.24 25.36
N ILE A 45 -2.22 -2.26 24.86
CA ILE A 45 -0.96 -1.83 25.47
C ILE A 45 -1.21 -1.29 26.89
N ARG A 46 -2.22 -0.41 27.06
CA ARG A 46 -2.58 0.11 28.40
C ARG A 46 -3.04 -0.99 29.34
N GLY A 47 -3.82 -1.95 28.85
CA GLY A 47 -4.29 -3.10 29.60
C GLY A 47 -3.13 -3.98 30.07
N LEU A 48 -2.17 -4.28 29.19
CA LEU A 48 -0.95 -5.01 29.54
C LEU A 48 -0.15 -4.25 30.60
N CYS A 49 0.09 -2.96 30.38
CA CYS A 49 0.81 -2.10 31.33
C CYS A 49 0.17 -2.12 32.73
N SER A 50 -1.15 -1.97 32.79
CA SER A 50 -1.90 -2.00 34.05
C SER A 50 -1.91 -3.38 34.71
N GLN A 51 -2.01 -4.46 33.95
CA GLN A 51 -2.10 -5.82 34.47
C GLN A 51 -0.77 -6.31 35.05
N PHE A 52 0.34 -5.86 34.46
CA PHE A 52 1.68 -6.36 34.76
C PHE A 52 2.58 -5.36 35.49
N ASP A 53 2.01 -4.23 35.93
CA ASP A 53 2.69 -3.14 36.63
C ASP A 53 3.90 -2.60 35.86
N VAL A 54 3.69 -2.32 34.57
CA VAL A 54 4.68 -1.74 33.67
C VAL A 54 4.23 -0.31 33.33
N SER A 55 5.09 0.68 33.56
CA SER A 55 4.84 2.05 33.10
C SER A 55 4.96 2.12 31.57
N PRO A 56 3.97 2.70 30.85
CA PRO A 56 4.08 2.86 29.39
C PRO A 56 5.32 3.65 28.95
N GLY A 57 5.79 4.59 29.79
CA GLY A 57 6.98 5.39 29.52
C GLY A 57 8.30 4.61 29.60
N ASP A 58 8.27 3.39 30.14
CA ASP A 58 9.44 2.52 30.23
C ASP A 58 9.60 1.60 29.01
N ILE A 59 8.64 1.60 28.07
CA ILE A 59 8.71 0.77 26.87
C ILE A 59 9.69 1.43 25.89
N ASP A 60 10.79 0.74 25.59
CA ASP A 60 11.84 1.23 24.69
C ASP A 60 11.43 1.12 23.22
N HIS A 61 10.72 0.03 22.87
CA HIS A 61 10.35 -0.26 21.49
C HIS A 61 8.95 -0.87 21.38
N LEU A 62 8.22 -0.40 20.37
CA LEU A 62 6.96 -0.99 19.91
C LEU A 62 7.16 -1.58 18.50
N LEU A 63 7.01 -2.89 18.38
CA LEU A 63 7.04 -3.61 17.11
C LEU A 63 5.60 -3.88 16.69
N HIS A 64 5.14 -3.23 15.62
CA HIS A 64 3.77 -3.35 15.14
C HIS A 64 3.70 -4.22 13.88
N GLY A 65 3.08 -5.39 14.02
CA GLY A 65 2.64 -6.27 12.95
C GLY A 65 1.14 -6.13 12.74
N THR A 66 0.71 -6.21 11.48
CA THR A 66 -0.71 -6.21 11.15
C THR A 66 -0.97 -6.97 9.87
N THR A 67 -2.13 -7.62 9.82
CA THR A 67 -2.65 -8.31 8.63
C THR A 67 -3.61 -7.45 7.81
N ILE A 68 -3.92 -6.22 8.26
CA ILE A 68 -4.92 -5.33 7.63
C ILE A 68 -4.58 -5.07 6.15
N ALA A 69 -3.33 -4.70 5.84
CA ALA A 69 -2.92 -4.38 4.47
C ALA A 69 -3.06 -5.60 3.53
N THR A 70 -2.66 -6.78 3.99
CA THR A 70 -2.77 -8.02 3.21
C THR A 70 -4.24 -8.39 2.98
N ASN A 71 -5.09 -8.28 4.01
CA ASN A 71 -6.51 -8.56 3.90
C ASN A 71 -7.22 -7.58 2.96
N ALA A 72 -6.87 -6.29 3.01
CA ALA A 72 -7.40 -5.30 2.08
C ALA A 72 -7.13 -5.66 0.61
N ILE A 73 -5.94 -6.20 0.29
CA ILE A 73 -5.62 -6.68 -1.06
C ILE A 73 -6.45 -7.91 -1.43
N LEU A 74 -6.56 -8.90 -0.53
CA LEU A 74 -7.31 -10.13 -0.78
C LEU A 74 -8.82 -9.91 -0.93
N GLN A 75 -9.36 -8.97 -0.15
CA GLN A 75 -10.79 -8.63 -0.12
C GLN A 75 -11.15 -7.55 -1.14
N HIS A 76 -10.16 -6.97 -1.83
CA HIS A 76 -10.33 -5.81 -2.70
C HIS A 76 -10.99 -4.62 -1.99
N ASP A 77 -10.69 -4.47 -0.71
CA ASP A 77 -11.23 -3.44 0.17
C ASP A 77 -10.22 -2.30 0.33
N GLY A 78 -10.01 -1.58 -0.77
CA GLY A 78 -9.11 -0.43 -0.83
C GLY A 78 -9.73 0.72 -1.59
N ALA A 79 -9.05 1.88 -1.55
CA ALA A 79 -9.51 3.07 -2.25
C ALA A 79 -9.69 2.81 -3.76
N ARG A 80 -10.75 3.37 -4.34
CA ARG A 80 -10.99 3.35 -5.78
C ARG A 80 -9.85 4.09 -6.48
N THR A 81 -8.92 3.33 -7.04
CA THR A 81 -7.65 3.85 -7.54
C THR A 81 -7.67 4.03 -9.07
N GLY A 82 -7.17 5.17 -9.53
CA GLY A 82 -6.81 5.44 -10.93
C GLY A 82 -5.31 5.37 -11.14
N MET A 83 -4.87 5.24 -12.39
CA MET A 83 -3.45 5.26 -12.74
C MET A 83 -3.22 6.24 -13.89
N ILE A 84 -2.16 7.05 -13.79
CA ILE A 84 -1.65 7.89 -14.86
C ILE A 84 -0.24 7.39 -15.20
N THR A 85 0.00 7.09 -16.48
CA THR A 85 1.29 6.56 -16.95
C THR A 85 1.69 7.18 -18.28
N THR A 86 2.87 6.84 -18.77
CA THR A 86 3.43 7.32 -20.04
C THR A 86 2.51 7.01 -21.22
N LYS A 87 2.39 7.96 -22.17
CA LYS A 87 1.68 7.77 -23.44
C LYS A 87 2.07 6.46 -24.10
N ASN A 88 1.04 5.70 -24.53
CA ASN A 88 1.15 4.36 -25.12
C ASN A 88 1.48 3.20 -24.13
N TYR A 89 1.55 3.45 -22.82
CA TYR A 89 1.82 2.40 -21.81
C TYR A 89 0.62 2.06 -20.91
N ARG A 90 -0.59 2.52 -21.29
CA ARG A 90 -1.86 2.26 -20.58
C ARG A 90 -2.03 0.81 -20.11
N ASP A 91 -1.67 -0.14 -20.97
CA ASP A 91 -1.99 -1.55 -20.81
C ASP A 91 -0.86 -2.36 -20.15
N ILE A 92 0.19 -1.71 -19.61
CA ILE A 92 1.32 -2.40 -18.98
C ILE A 92 0.91 -3.35 -17.85
N LEU A 93 -0.07 -2.94 -17.02
CA LEU A 93 -0.62 -3.78 -15.96
C LEU A 93 -1.46 -4.94 -16.48
N HIS A 94 -2.08 -4.80 -17.66
CA HIS A 94 -2.85 -5.89 -18.27
C HIS A 94 -1.94 -6.94 -18.90
N ILE A 95 -0.86 -6.48 -19.55
CA ILE A 95 0.18 -7.33 -20.14
C ILE A 95 0.93 -8.11 -19.06
N GLY A 96 1.13 -7.52 -17.88
CA GLY A 96 1.71 -8.22 -16.73
C GLY A 96 3.09 -8.82 -17.00
N ARG A 97 3.89 -8.18 -17.87
CA ARG A 97 5.20 -8.68 -18.34
C ARG A 97 5.16 -10.13 -18.87
N HIS A 98 4.05 -10.55 -19.46
CA HIS A 98 3.83 -11.92 -19.91
C HIS A 98 3.97 -12.99 -18.82
N GLN A 99 3.78 -12.62 -17.54
CA GLN A 99 3.73 -13.58 -16.45
C GLN A 99 2.59 -14.58 -16.69
N ARG A 100 2.88 -15.87 -16.49
CA ARG A 100 1.90 -16.96 -16.60
C ARG A 100 1.77 -17.66 -15.25
N PRO A 101 0.69 -17.42 -14.49
CA PRO A 101 0.45 -18.15 -13.24
C PRO A 101 0.47 -19.66 -13.46
N GLU A 102 -0.18 -20.12 -14.53
CA GLU A 102 -0.25 -21.54 -14.91
C GLU A 102 0.53 -21.76 -16.21
N HIS A 103 1.76 -22.26 -16.10
CA HIS A 103 2.68 -22.35 -17.25
C HIS A 103 2.19 -23.29 -18.37
N TYR A 104 1.44 -24.33 -18.00
CA TYR A 104 0.98 -25.38 -18.92
C TYR A 104 -0.51 -25.28 -19.26
N SER A 105 -1.23 -24.29 -18.71
CA SER A 105 -2.64 -24.09 -19.05
C SER A 105 -2.79 -22.99 -20.10
N ILE A 106 -3.44 -23.32 -21.22
CA ILE A 106 -3.81 -22.35 -22.26
C ILE A 106 -5.03 -21.52 -21.80
N MET A 107 -5.91 -22.12 -21.00
CA MET A 107 -7.06 -21.46 -20.38
C MET A 107 -6.76 -21.23 -18.91
N GLN A 108 -6.15 -20.08 -18.61
CA GLN A 108 -5.82 -19.70 -17.24
C GLN A 108 -6.54 -18.42 -16.86
N GLU A 109 -7.02 -18.38 -15.62
CA GLU A 109 -7.47 -17.14 -15.00
C GLU A 109 -6.24 -16.31 -14.65
N VAL A 110 -6.16 -15.10 -15.19
CA VAL A 110 -5.05 -14.18 -14.94
C VAL A 110 -5.53 -13.13 -13.93
N PRO A 111 -5.10 -13.19 -12.65
CA PRO A 111 -5.72 -12.40 -11.58
C PRO A 111 -5.70 -10.89 -11.84
N TRP A 112 -4.61 -10.36 -12.41
CA TRP A 112 -4.51 -8.91 -12.71
C TRP A 112 -5.32 -8.46 -13.93
N GLN A 113 -5.84 -9.40 -14.72
CA GLN A 113 -6.77 -9.13 -15.82
C GLN A 113 -8.23 -9.20 -15.35
N ASP A 114 -8.57 -10.24 -14.58
CA ASP A 114 -9.92 -10.45 -14.04
C ASP A 114 -10.25 -9.50 -12.87
N ARG A 115 -9.35 -9.43 -11.88
CA ARG A 115 -9.54 -8.70 -10.62
C ARG A 115 -8.55 -7.56 -10.50
N SER A 116 -8.50 -6.73 -11.53
CA SER A 116 -7.50 -5.67 -11.59
C SER A 116 -7.72 -4.60 -10.51
N LEU A 117 -6.65 -4.28 -9.75
CA LEU A 117 -6.65 -3.20 -8.76
C LEU A 117 -7.01 -1.84 -9.37
N VAL A 118 -6.56 -1.60 -10.61
CA VAL A 118 -6.94 -0.42 -11.40
C VAL A 118 -7.61 -0.88 -12.67
N ARG A 119 -8.92 -0.68 -12.78
CA ARG A 119 -9.68 -1.03 -14.00
C ARG A 119 -9.13 -0.27 -15.20
N ARG A 120 -9.11 -0.92 -16.37
CA ARG A 120 -8.54 -0.35 -17.61
C ARG A 120 -9.07 1.04 -17.96
N GLN A 121 -10.36 1.29 -17.75
CA GLN A 121 -10.99 2.59 -18.01
C GLN A 121 -10.46 3.75 -17.14
N HIS A 122 -9.85 3.44 -15.99
CA HIS A 122 -9.21 4.38 -15.07
C HIS A 122 -7.69 4.43 -15.20
N ARG A 123 -7.14 3.80 -16.25
CA ARG A 123 -5.72 3.91 -16.63
C ARG A 123 -5.60 4.95 -17.72
N LEU A 124 -5.20 6.16 -17.35
CA LEU A 124 -5.00 7.26 -18.27
C LEU A 124 -3.53 7.42 -18.59
N THR A 125 -3.26 8.14 -19.68
CA THR A 125 -1.90 8.35 -20.14
C THR A 125 -1.69 9.80 -20.45
N VAL A 126 -0.47 10.27 -20.21
CA VAL A 126 -0.04 11.63 -20.50
C VAL A 126 1.15 11.59 -21.44
N ALA A 127 1.26 12.59 -22.31
CA ALA A 127 2.44 12.82 -23.11
C ALA A 127 3.62 13.28 -22.23
N GLU A 128 4.51 12.35 -21.90
CA GLU A 128 5.82 12.63 -21.34
C GLU A 128 6.78 11.49 -21.72
N ARG A 129 8.10 11.71 -21.69
CA ARG A 129 9.07 10.64 -21.89
C ARG A 129 10.42 10.94 -21.28
N ILE A 130 10.92 9.98 -20.50
CA ILE A 130 12.30 9.92 -20.00
C ILE A 130 13.04 8.79 -20.72
N ALA A 131 14.31 9.00 -21.04
CA ALA A 131 15.19 8.00 -21.64
C ALA A 131 16.02 7.25 -20.59
N PRO A 132 16.15 5.92 -20.70
CA PRO A 132 17.28 5.22 -20.10
C PRO A 132 18.53 5.38 -20.98
N PRO A 133 19.75 5.22 -20.42
CA PRO A 133 20.04 4.98 -19.00
C PRO A 133 20.23 6.28 -18.19
N THR A 134 20.27 7.44 -18.83
CA THR A 134 20.68 8.71 -18.22
C THR A 134 19.58 9.43 -17.47
N GLY A 135 18.30 9.18 -17.79
CA GLY A 135 17.18 9.94 -17.25
C GLY A 135 16.89 11.23 -18.03
N ASP A 136 17.41 11.37 -19.24
CA ASP A 136 17.20 12.56 -20.07
C ASP A 136 15.72 12.68 -20.47
N ILE A 137 15.20 13.91 -20.44
CA ILE A 137 13.84 14.21 -20.89
C ILE A 137 13.82 14.20 -22.43
N LEU A 138 13.19 13.17 -23.02
CA LEU A 138 12.96 13.08 -24.46
C LEU A 138 11.71 13.86 -24.89
N GLN A 139 10.71 13.89 -24.01
CA GLN A 139 9.49 14.63 -24.21
C GLN A 139 9.06 15.22 -22.87
N PRO A 140 8.95 16.56 -22.75
CA PRO A 140 8.49 17.19 -21.52
C PRO A 140 7.06 16.77 -21.19
N LEU A 141 6.73 16.79 -19.90
CA LEU A 141 5.39 16.52 -19.39
C LEU A 141 4.37 17.52 -19.95
N ASP A 142 3.33 17.00 -20.60
CA ASP A 142 2.16 17.78 -21.00
C ASP A 142 1.22 17.95 -19.80
N GLU A 143 1.36 19.09 -19.10
CA GLU A 143 0.53 19.42 -17.95
C GLU A 143 -0.97 19.58 -18.29
N ASN A 144 -1.32 19.94 -19.53
CA ASN A 144 -2.71 20.08 -19.92
C ASN A 144 -3.37 18.71 -20.09
N GLU A 145 -2.68 17.76 -20.74
CA GLU A 145 -3.12 16.36 -20.78
C GLU A 145 -3.23 15.78 -19.37
N LEU A 146 -2.28 16.08 -18.48
CA LEU A 146 -2.31 15.66 -17.08
C LEU A 146 -3.55 16.18 -16.33
N ARG A 147 -3.81 17.50 -16.38
CA ARG A 147 -4.98 18.12 -15.72
C ARG A 147 -6.30 17.53 -16.23
N SER A 148 -6.37 17.27 -17.53
CA SER A 148 -7.53 16.60 -18.16
C SER A 148 -7.69 15.17 -17.65
N ALA A 149 -6.60 14.41 -17.54
CA ALA A 149 -6.61 13.06 -16.99
C ALA A 149 -7.08 13.02 -15.53
N VAL A 150 -6.56 13.91 -14.69
CA VAL A 150 -6.97 14.03 -13.28
C VAL A 150 -8.46 14.37 -13.17
N THR A 151 -8.93 15.37 -13.93
CA THR A 151 -10.35 15.77 -13.95
C THR A 151 -11.25 14.59 -14.34
N ARG A 152 -10.84 13.80 -15.33
CA ARG A 152 -11.58 12.61 -15.76
C ARG A 152 -11.64 11.54 -14.67
N LEU A 153 -10.56 11.33 -13.92
CA LEU A 153 -10.54 10.37 -12.80
C LEU A 153 -11.41 10.87 -11.64
N GLN A 154 -11.34 12.16 -11.30
CA GLN A 154 -12.20 12.79 -10.29
C GLN A 154 -13.68 12.62 -10.65
N ASN A 155 -14.07 12.92 -11.89
CA ASN A 155 -15.44 12.74 -12.37
C ASN A 155 -15.90 11.27 -12.37
N ALA A 156 -14.97 10.31 -12.41
CA ALA A 156 -15.25 8.89 -12.29
C ALA A 156 -15.34 8.40 -10.83
N GLY A 157 -15.20 9.30 -9.84
CA GLY A 157 -15.25 8.97 -8.42
C GLY A 157 -14.02 8.22 -7.92
N ILE A 158 -12.85 8.49 -8.52
CA ILE A 158 -11.57 7.94 -8.08
C ILE A 158 -11.10 8.68 -6.82
N GLU A 159 -10.71 7.90 -5.81
CA GLU A 159 -10.29 8.38 -4.48
C GLU A 159 -8.78 8.56 -4.37
N SER A 160 -8.02 7.82 -5.17
CA SER A 160 -6.55 7.83 -5.19
C SER A 160 -6.02 7.70 -6.61
N ILE A 161 -4.89 8.35 -6.90
CA ILE A 161 -4.25 8.29 -8.22
C ILE A 161 -2.80 7.83 -8.05
N ALA A 162 -2.43 6.74 -8.71
CA ALA A 162 -1.05 6.32 -8.87
C ALA A 162 -0.45 6.98 -10.12
N VAL A 163 0.62 7.75 -9.97
CA VAL A 163 1.42 8.25 -11.09
C VAL A 163 2.60 7.28 -11.28
N CYS A 164 2.73 6.72 -12.48
CA CYS A 164 3.71 5.68 -12.79
C CYS A 164 4.31 5.93 -14.18
N PHE A 165 5.19 6.91 -14.29
CA PHE A 165 5.89 7.23 -15.53
C PHE A 165 7.11 6.33 -15.70
N LEU A 166 7.41 5.97 -16.95
CA LEU A 166 8.57 5.14 -17.24
C LEU A 166 9.85 5.87 -16.84
N PHE A 167 10.76 5.12 -16.25
CA PHE A 167 12.09 5.60 -15.86
C PHE A 167 12.07 6.73 -14.82
N SER A 168 10.98 6.90 -14.06
CA SER A 168 10.92 7.85 -12.95
C SER A 168 11.96 7.58 -11.85
N TYR A 169 12.41 6.33 -11.71
CA TYR A 169 13.52 5.96 -10.83
C TYR A 169 14.89 6.49 -11.29
N LEU A 170 15.06 6.86 -12.58
CA LEU A 170 16.24 7.56 -13.08
C LEU A 170 16.09 9.07 -12.95
N ASN A 171 14.89 9.59 -13.24
CA ASN A 171 14.58 11.00 -13.09
C ASN A 171 13.12 11.19 -12.61
N PRO A 172 12.87 11.56 -11.33
CA PRO A 172 11.52 11.67 -10.78
C PRO A 172 10.84 13.00 -11.08
N GLU A 173 11.46 13.90 -11.86
CA GLU A 173 10.98 15.27 -12.10
C GLU A 173 9.51 15.32 -12.57
N HIS A 174 9.14 14.51 -13.57
CA HIS A 174 7.77 14.49 -14.08
C HIS A 174 6.75 13.94 -13.06
N GLU A 175 7.11 12.93 -12.26
CA GLU A 175 6.18 12.40 -11.24
C GLU A 175 6.02 13.39 -10.08
N ASN A 176 7.10 14.04 -9.67
CA ASN A 176 7.05 15.11 -8.67
C ASN A 176 6.20 16.28 -9.16
N ARG A 177 6.38 16.69 -10.43
CA ARG A 177 5.57 17.75 -11.04
C ARG A 177 4.11 17.36 -11.18
N ALA A 178 3.81 16.08 -11.44
CA ALA A 178 2.44 15.60 -11.53
C ALA A 178 1.71 15.51 -10.18
N ARG A 179 2.45 15.41 -9.08
CA ARG A 179 1.92 15.45 -7.71
C ARG A 179 1.49 16.86 -7.28
N GLU A 180 2.14 17.89 -7.80
CA GLU A 180 1.85 19.31 -7.53
C GLU A 180 0.52 19.77 -8.16
#